data_AF-A0A1M7U0S7-F1
#
_entry.id   AF-A0A1M7U0S7-F1
#
_cell.length_a   1.000
_cell.length_b   1.000
_cell.length_c   1.000
_cell.angle_alpha   90.00
_cell.angle_beta   90.00
_cell.angle_gamma   90.00
#
_symmetry.space_group_name_H-M   'P 1'
#
loop_
_entity.id
_entity.type
_entity.pdbx_description
1 polymer ?
#
loop_
_entity_poly.entity_id
_entity_poly.type
_entity_poly.pdbx_seq_one_letter_code
_entity_poly.pdbx_strand_id
1 'polypeptide(L)'
;MSVLAAEPTIHASAVLVGNRAVLIRGPSGAGKSRLAFDLILAGRAGQIAPVRLVGDDRVHVWAEGGQLMIRPAPALAGLIEIRGLGIRRCDFAAEAPAGLVVDLNAADAERLPPPEALQIRIKGISIPRIPVQRGFSGLPLVIAELTMTANSSSARPSADCSKEFGNHITPTLATE
;
A
#
# COMPACT_ATOMS: atom_id res chain seq x y z
N MET A 1 -2.49 39.00 3.71
CA MET A 1 -1.65 37.78 3.60
C MET A 1 -1.69 37.08 4.94
N SER A 2 -2.50 36.03 5.08
CA SER A 2 -2.52 35.20 6.28
C SER A 2 -1.29 34.31 6.26
N VAL A 3 -0.47 34.38 7.30
CA VAL A 3 0.60 33.40 7.53
C VAL A 3 -0.10 32.08 7.85
N LEU A 4 -0.32 31.26 6.84
CA LEU A 4 -0.87 29.91 7.01
C LEU A 4 0.11 29.14 7.90
N ALA A 5 -0.32 28.79 9.11
CA ALA A 5 0.40 27.85 9.94
C ALA A 5 0.71 26.61 9.08
N ALA A 6 1.97 26.23 8.99
CA ALA A 6 2.37 25.05 8.23
C ALA A 6 1.57 23.86 8.76
N GLU A 7 0.80 23.21 7.91
CA GLU A 7 0.02 22.05 8.32
C GLU A 7 0.92 21.03 9.01
N PRO A 8 0.50 20.40 10.12
CA PRO A 8 1.33 19.45 10.82
C PRO A 8 1.68 18.29 9.90
N THR A 9 2.97 17.96 9.82
CA THR A 9 3.46 16.77 9.12
C THR A 9 3.21 15.51 9.96
N ILE A 10 3.01 14.38 9.31
CA ILE A 10 3.00 13.05 9.97
C ILE A 10 4.29 12.28 9.67
N HIS A 11 4.64 11.33 10.56
CA HIS A 11 5.74 10.40 10.31
C HIS A 11 5.32 9.26 9.37
N ALA A 12 5.61 9.42 8.08
CA ALA A 12 5.25 8.46 7.03
C ALA A 12 6.18 8.61 5.83
N SER A 13 6.22 7.58 4.99
CA SER A 13 6.80 7.63 3.65
C SER A 13 5.69 7.53 2.62
N ALA A 14 5.86 8.07 1.42
CA ALA A 14 4.88 7.95 0.36
C ALA A 14 5.57 7.88 -1.01
N VAL A 15 5.04 7.03 -1.88
CA VAL A 15 5.49 6.90 -3.28
C VAL A 15 4.30 7.00 -4.23
N LEU A 16 4.47 7.68 -5.35
CA LEU A 16 3.50 7.77 -6.43
C LEU A 16 3.70 6.59 -7.37
N VAL A 17 2.69 5.73 -7.50
CA VAL A 17 2.67 4.60 -8.44
C VAL A 17 1.64 4.92 -9.53
N GLY A 18 2.09 5.12 -10.76
CA GLY A 18 1.22 5.62 -11.83
C GLY A 18 0.64 7.00 -11.45
N ASN A 19 -0.65 7.06 -11.15
CA ASN A 19 -1.38 8.30 -10.81
C ASN A 19 -1.86 8.38 -9.34
N ARG A 20 -1.53 7.39 -8.49
CA ARG A 20 -1.96 7.37 -7.08
C ARG A 20 -0.80 7.08 -6.14
N ALA A 21 -0.80 7.74 -4.99
CA ALA A 21 0.20 7.53 -3.96
C ALA A 21 -0.14 6.36 -3.05
N VAL A 22 0.87 5.56 -2.74
CA VAL A 22 0.88 4.61 -1.62
C VAL A 22 1.46 5.33 -0.42
N LEU A 23 0.62 5.59 0.59
CA LEU A 23 1.03 6.17 1.87
C LEU A 23 1.44 5.06 2.83
N ILE A 24 2.67 5.08 3.29
CA ILE A 24 3.26 4.03 4.13
C ILE A 24 3.46 4.58 5.55
N ARG A 25 2.70 4.05 6.51
CA ARG A 25 2.75 4.43 7.91
C ARG A 25 3.24 3.25 8.76
N GLY A 26 3.45 3.51 10.04
CA GLY A 26 3.93 2.53 11.00
C GLY A 26 4.94 3.13 11.97
N PRO A 27 5.25 2.43 13.07
CA PRO A 27 6.17 2.93 14.09
C PRO A 27 7.58 3.18 13.52
N SER A 28 8.42 3.89 14.30
CA SER A 28 9.83 4.04 13.95
C SER A 28 10.50 2.67 13.80
N GLY A 29 11.38 2.52 12.82
CA GLY A 29 12.03 1.24 12.52
C GLY A 29 11.16 0.18 11.84
N ALA A 30 9.87 0.44 11.55
CA ALA A 30 8.99 -0.53 10.88
C ALA A 30 9.34 -0.82 9.41
N GLY A 31 10.25 -0.04 8.82
CA GLY A 31 10.68 -0.21 7.43
C GLY A 31 9.92 0.64 6.40
N LYS A 32 9.34 1.79 6.80
CA LYS A 32 8.61 2.69 5.88
C LYS A 32 9.43 3.13 4.67
N SER A 33 10.61 3.71 4.92
CA SER A 33 11.57 4.13 3.88
C SER A 33 12.07 2.94 3.06
N ARG A 34 12.23 1.77 3.70
CA ARG A 34 12.62 0.53 3.01
C ARG A 34 11.56 0.09 2.02
N LEU A 35 10.29 0.04 2.41
CA LEU A 35 9.19 -0.31 1.51
C LEU A 35 9.04 0.73 0.39
N ALA A 36 9.16 2.03 0.69
CA ALA A 36 9.15 3.08 -0.32
C ALA A 36 10.24 2.85 -1.38
N PHE A 37 11.47 2.54 -0.94
CA PHE A 37 12.58 2.24 -1.84
C PHE A 37 12.37 0.95 -2.63
N ASP A 38 11.89 -0.11 -1.99
CA ASP A 38 11.60 -1.39 -2.65
C ASP A 38 10.53 -1.23 -3.75
N LEU A 39 9.51 -0.39 -3.55
CA LEU A 39 8.52 -0.05 -4.59
C LEU A 39 9.14 0.75 -5.74
N ILE A 40 10.06 1.67 -5.46
CA ILE A 40 10.82 2.39 -6.50
C ILE A 40 11.63 1.39 -7.35
N LEU A 41 12.29 0.42 -6.71
CA LEU A 41 13.02 -0.63 -7.42
C LEU A 41 12.09 -1.52 -8.25
N ALA A 42 10.94 -1.92 -7.71
CA ALA A 42 9.95 -2.73 -8.42
C ALA A 42 9.42 -2.00 -9.68
N GLY A 43 9.15 -0.70 -9.58
CA GLY A 43 8.78 0.12 -10.74
C GLY A 43 9.89 0.22 -11.79
N ARG A 44 11.15 0.42 -11.36
CA ARG A 44 12.32 0.43 -12.27
C ARG A 44 12.54 -0.92 -12.96
N ALA A 45 12.23 -2.02 -12.28
CA ALA A 45 12.30 -3.36 -12.82
C ALA A 45 11.10 -3.72 -13.72
N GLY A 46 10.10 -2.83 -13.87
CA GLY A 46 8.91 -3.07 -14.68
C GLY A 46 7.90 -4.05 -14.07
N GLN A 47 8.01 -4.36 -12.78
CA GLN A 47 7.06 -5.25 -12.08
C GLN A 47 5.72 -4.55 -11.82
N ILE A 48 5.75 -3.24 -11.65
CA ILE A 48 4.59 -2.36 -11.44
C ILE A 48 4.78 -1.09 -12.28
N ALA A 49 3.75 -0.25 -12.35
CA ALA A 49 3.83 1.05 -13.00
C ALA A 49 4.99 1.90 -12.46
N PRO A 50 5.51 2.89 -13.23
CA PRO A 50 6.60 3.74 -12.76
C PRO A 50 6.33 4.37 -11.40
N VAL A 51 7.36 4.35 -10.55
CA VAL A 51 7.27 4.81 -9.17
C VAL A 51 8.20 5.99 -8.92
N ARG A 52 7.67 7.05 -8.32
CA ARG A 52 8.44 8.21 -7.85
C ARG A 52 8.23 8.42 -6.36
N LEU A 53 9.22 8.98 -5.67
CA LEU A 53 9.04 9.39 -4.28
C LEU A 53 7.99 10.51 -4.21
N VAL A 54 7.16 10.53 -3.18
CA VAL A 54 6.38 11.73 -2.80
C VAL A 54 7.07 12.37 -1.60
N GLY A 55 7.38 11.59 -0.57
CA GLY A 55 8.20 12.03 0.56
C GLY A 55 8.64 10.88 1.45
N ASP A 56 9.65 11.12 2.28
CA ASP A 56 10.15 10.18 3.27
C ASP A 56 10.31 10.87 4.63
N ASP A 57 10.17 10.10 5.71
CA ASP A 57 10.11 10.50 7.12
C ASP A 57 8.99 11.48 7.51
N ARG A 58 8.85 12.64 6.84
CA ARG A 58 7.77 13.62 7.13
C ARG A 58 7.04 14.06 5.86
N VAL A 59 5.72 13.91 5.89
CA VAL A 59 4.81 14.34 4.81
C VAL A 59 3.66 15.16 5.37
N HIS A 60 3.18 16.12 4.57
CA HIS A 60 1.91 16.78 4.81
C HIS A 60 0.79 15.97 4.19
N VAL A 61 -0.36 15.95 4.85
CA VAL A 61 -1.55 15.23 4.42
C VAL A 61 -2.78 16.11 4.66
N TRP A 62 -3.59 16.36 3.65
CA TRP A 62 -4.82 17.16 3.75
C TRP A 62 -5.93 16.58 2.87
N ALA A 63 -7.16 17.02 3.10
CA ALA A 63 -8.30 16.67 2.27
C ALA A 63 -8.61 17.83 1.34
N GLU A 64 -8.72 17.56 0.03
CA GLU A 64 -9.03 18.55 -1.00
C GLU A 64 -9.78 17.86 -2.14
N GLY A 65 -10.85 18.48 -2.64
CA GLY A 65 -11.62 17.93 -3.77
C GLY A 65 -12.18 16.52 -3.55
N GLY A 66 -12.43 16.10 -2.30
CA GLY A 66 -12.86 14.74 -1.98
C GLY A 66 -11.75 13.69 -2.03
N GLN A 67 -10.49 14.11 -2.14
CA GLN A 67 -9.31 13.24 -2.16
C GLN A 67 -8.42 13.56 -0.95
N LEU A 68 -7.61 12.58 -0.54
CA LEU A 68 -6.55 12.82 0.43
C LEU A 68 -5.27 13.11 -0.34
N MET A 69 -4.74 14.32 -0.19
CA MET A 69 -3.53 14.77 -0.88
C MET A 69 -2.31 14.61 0.02
N ILE A 70 -1.15 14.34 -0.60
CA ILE A 70 0.12 14.12 0.08
C ILE A 70 1.22 14.93 -0.63
N ARG A 71 2.06 15.61 0.15
CA ARG A 71 3.28 16.26 -0.33
C ARG A 71 4.42 16.11 0.68
N PRO A 72 5.70 16.17 0.27
CA PRO A 72 6.80 16.09 1.22
C PRO A 72 6.84 17.32 2.13
N ALA A 73 7.40 17.16 3.33
CA ALA A 73 7.89 18.31 4.06
C ALA A 73 8.97 19.02 3.21
N PRO A 74 8.94 20.36 3.03
CA PRO A 74 9.81 21.05 2.09
C PRO A 74 11.31 20.77 2.29
N ALA A 75 11.77 20.66 3.54
CA ALA A 75 13.17 20.38 3.87
C ALA A 75 13.63 18.94 3.51
N LEU A 76 12.69 18.02 3.28
CA LEU A 76 12.93 16.60 2.99
C LEU A 76 12.55 16.21 1.55
N ALA A 77 12.14 17.17 0.72
CA ALA A 77 11.71 16.90 -0.64
C ALA A 77 12.81 16.21 -1.47
N GLY A 78 12.44 15.09 -2.10
CA GLY A 78 13.37 14.29 -2.92
C GLY A 78 14.47 13.56 -2.14
N LEU A 79 14.43 13.57 -0.81
CA LEU A 79 15.38 12.87 0.05
C LEU A 79 14.78 11.56 0.57
N ILE A 80 15.60 10.50 0.61
CA ILE A 80 15.27 9.22 1.22
C ILE A 80 16.48 8.69 1.98
N GLU A 81 16.26 8.15 3.18
CA GLU A 81 17.32 7.45 3.91
C GLU A 81 17.42 5.99 3.45
N ILE A 82 18.60 5.59 2.96
CA ILE A 82 18.90 4.19 2.68
C ILE A 82 19.84 3.67 3.78
N ARG A 83 19.34 2.76 4.61
CA ARG A 83 20.12 2.19 5.71
C ARG A 83 21.44 1.60 5.20
N GLY A 84 22.54 1.95 5.88
CA GLY A 84 23.90 1.56 5.49
C GLY A 84 24.55 2.46 4.44
N LEU A 85 23.78 3.29 3.75
CA LEU A 85 24.27 4.25 2.75
C LEU A 85 24.05 5.70 3.17
N GLY A 86 23.08 5.97 4.06
CA GLY A 86 22.69 7.31 4.48
C GLY A 86 21.68 7.97 3.52
N ILE A 87 21.54 9.30 3.61
CA ILE A 87 20.57 10.06 2.82
C ILE A 87 20.96 10.07 1.34
N ARG A 88 19.99 9.85 0.46
CA ARG A 88 20.14 9.88 -1.01
C ARG A 88 19.06 10.75 -1.64
N ARG A 89 19.32 11.20 -2.87
CA ARG A 89 18.35 11.92 -3.70
C ARG A 89 17.63 10.96 -4.65
N CYS A 90 16.35 11.21 -4.87
CA CYS A 90 15.52 10.49 -5.83
C CYS A 90 14.61 11.47 -6.59
N ASP A 91 14.21 11.08 -7.80
CA ASP A 91 13.12 11.75 -8.49
C ASP A 91 11.86 11.69 -7.63
N PHE A 92 11.16 12.82 -7.56
CA PHE A 92 9.99 12.95 -6.70
C PHE A 92 8.84 13.68 -7.40
N ALA A 93 7.63 13.46 -6.89
CA ALA A 93 6.45 14.23 -7.20
C ALA A 93 6.23 15.26 -6.08
N ALA A 94 5.96 16.51 -6.46
CA ALA A 94 5.70 17.58 -5.51
C ALA A 94 4.44 17.31 -4.69
N GLU A 95 3.47 16.60 -5.27
CA GLU A 95 2.21 16.25 -4.65
C GLU A 95 1.58 15.04 -5.37
N ALA A 96 0.77 14.26 -4.66
CA ALA A 96 -0.05 13.21 -5.24
C ALA A 96 -1.31 12.89 -4.40
N PRO A 97 -2.43 12.49 -5.04
CA PRO A 97 -3.58 11.95 -4.32
C PRO A 97 -3.28 10.53 -3.82
N ALA A 98 -3.61 10.25 -2.56
CA ALA A 98 -3.51 8.94 -1.95
C ALA A 98 -4.52 7.97 -2.57
N GLY A 99 -4.06 6.78 -2.97
CA GLY A 99 -4.90 5.70 -3.44
C GLY A 99 -4.89 4.46 -2.54
N LEU A 100 -3.88 4.32 -1.70
CA LEU A 100 -3.67 3.17 -0.84
C LEU A 100 -2.91 3.60 0.42
N VAL A 101 -3.32 3.07 1.57
CA VAL A 101 -2.56 3.18 2.83
C VAL A 101 -1.98 1.82 3.18
N VAL A 102 -0.70 1.78 3.51
CA VAL A 102 -0.02 0.59 4.04
C VAL A 102 0.41 0.87 5.47
N ASP A 103 -0.16 0.15 6.43
CA ASP A 103 0.20 0.28 7.83
C ASP A 103 1.14 -0.85 8.24
N LEU A 104 2.42 -0.54 8.35
CA LEU A 104 3.43 -1.48 8.80
C LEU A 104 3.34 -1.70 10.31
N ASN A 105 3.50 -2.96 10.73
CA ASN A 105 3.36 -3.40 12.11
C ASN A 105 1.99 -3.02 12.71
N ALA A 106 0.93 -3.12 11.92
CA ALA A 106 -0.42 -2.85 12.38
C ALA A 106 -0.87 -3.90 13.41
N ALA A 107 -1.51 -3.46 14.50
CA ALA A 107 -1.94 -4.34 15.59
C ALA A 107 -3.12 -5.23 15.22
N ASP A 108 -3.92 -4.78 14.26
CA ASP A 108 -5.09 -5.45 13.67
C ASP A 108 -4.75 -6.17 12.35
N ALA A 109 -3.46 -6.42 12.09
CA ALA A 109 -3.03 -7.21 10.95
C ALA A 109 -3.20 -8.71 11.24
N GLU A 110 -4.25 -9.29 10.67
CA GLU A 110 -4.52 -10.72 10.68
C GLU A 110 -4.15 -11.38 9.35
N ARG A 111 -4.06 -12.71 9.30
CA ARG A 111 -3.80 -13.46 8.07
C ARG A 111 -4.86 -13.19 7.00
N LEU A 112 -6.12 -13.03 7.43
CA LEU A 112 -7.24 -12.62 6.60
C LEU A 112 -7.96 -11.50 7.38
N PRO A 113 -7.55 -10.23 7.17
CA PRO A 113 -8.13 -9.12 7.90
C PRO A 113 -9.63 -9.00 7.64
N PRO A 114 -10.44 -8.62 8.63
CA PRO A 114 -11.84 -8.35 8.42
C PRO A 114 -12.03 -7.10 7.53
N PRO A 115 -13.17 -6.93 6.85
CA PRO A 115 -13.39 -5.85 5.90
C PRO A 115 -13.10 -4.44 6.44
N GLU A 116 -13.41 -4.18 7.70
CA GLU A 116 -13.15 -2.91 8.38
C GLU A 116 -11.66 -2.58 8.54
N ALA A 117 -10.79 -3.60 8.61
CA ALA A 117 -9.34 -3.41 8.68
C ALA A 117 -8.72 -3.08 7.30
N LEU A 118 -9.45 -3.38 6.22
CA LEU A 118 -9.03 -3.13 4.83
C LEU A 118 -9.40 -1.72 4.33
N GLN A 119 -9.95 -0.88 5.20
CA GLN A 119 -10.30 0.51 4.92
C GLN A 119 -9.81 1.40 6.05
N ILE A 120 -9.52 2.66 5.74
CA ILE A 120 -9.26 3.67 6.78
C ILE A 120 -9.77 5.03 6.39
N ARG A 121 -10.24 5.78 7.39
CA ARG A 121 -10.62 7.19 7.22
C ARG A 121 -9.52 8.12 7.74
N ILE A 122 -8.99 8.97 6.87
CA ILE A 122 -8.00 10.01 7.21
C ILE A 122 -8.57 11.35 6.77
N LYS A 123 -8.67 12.32 7.70
CA LYS A 123 -9.24 13.65 7.42
C LYS A 123 -10.59 13.61 6.69
N GLY A 124 -11.44 12.65 7.04
CA GLY A 124 -12.77 12.46 6.43
C GLY A 124 -12.80 11.63 5.15
N ILE A 125 -11.66 11.34 4.53
CA ILE A 125 -11.56 10.57 3.28
C ILE A 125 -11.34 9.09 3.57
N SER A 126 -12.16 8.21 2.97
CA SER A 126 -12.01 6.75 3.06
C SER A 126 -11.04 6.25 1.99
N ILE A 127 -10.05 5.44 2.39
CA ILE A 127 -8.99 4.96 1.52
C ILE A 127 -8.79 3.45 1.78
N PRO A 128 -8.59 2.63 0.73
CA PRO A 128 -8.15 1.25 0.89
C PRO A 128 -6.90 1.15 1.75
N ARG A 129 -6.85 0.13 2.60
CA ARG A 129 -5.77 -0.09 3.56
C ARG A 129 -5.26 -1.52 3.50
N ILE A 130 -3.95 -1.68 3.54
CA ILE A 130 -3.26 -2.95 3.79
C ILE A 130 -2.63 -2.88 5.18
N PRO A 131 -3.20 -3.57 6.20
CA PRO A 131 -2.53 -3.77 7.47
C PRO A 131 -1.45 -4.86 7.32
N VAL A 132 -0.21 -4.56 7.68
CA VAL A 132 0.92 -5.50 7.56
C VAL A 132 1.36 -5.92 8.97
N GLN A 133 1.35 -7.22 9.22
CA GLN A 133 1.76 -7.80 10.49
C GLN A 133 3.26 -7.63 10.71
N ARG A 134 3.68 -7.42 11.96
CA ARG A 134 5.10 -7.34 12.32
C ARG A 134 5.84 -8.59 11.86
N GLY A 135 6.99 -8.39 11.21
CA GLY A 135 7.84 -9.47 10.69
C GLY A 135 7.49 -9.92 9.26
N PHE A 136 6.41 -9.42 8.68
CA PHE A 136 6.04 -9.69 7.29
C PHE A 136 6.46 -8.53 6.36
N SER A 137 6.76 -8.86 5.11
CA SER A 137 7.08 -7.85 4.09
C SER A 137 5.79 -7.26 3.52
N GLY A 138 5.72 -5.92 3.46
CA GLY A 138 4.62 -5.23 2.79
C GLY A 138 4.70 -5.27 1.27
N LEU A 139 5.90 -5.47 0.69
CA LEU A 139 6.11 -5.37 -0.76
C LEU A 139 5.25 -6.36 -1.57
N PRO A 140 5.20 -7.68 -1.24
CA PRO A 140 4.36 -8.62 -1.98
C PRO A 140 2.88 -8.28 -1.93
N LEU A 141 2.39 -7.77 -0.78
CA LEU A 141 0.99 -7.38 -0.61
C LEU A 141 0.64 -6.18 -1.49
N VAL A 142 1.51 -5.17 -1.52
CA VAL A 142 1.32 -3.98 -2.36
C VAL A 142 1.41 -4.32 -3.84
N ILE A 143 2.37 -5.16 -4.26
CA ILE A 143 2.45 -5.61 -5.66
C ILE A 143 1.19 -6.38 -6.04
N ALA A 144 0.73 -7.32 -5.20
CA ALA A 144 -0.48 -8.09 -5.46
C ALA A 144 -1.71 -7.18 -5.63
N GLU A 145 -1.92 -6.24 -4.70
CA GLU A 145 -3.00 -5.25 -4.80
C GLU A 145 -2.96 -4.41 -6.08
N LEU A 146 -1.76 -4.02 -6.53
CA LEU A 146 -1.59 -3.16 -7.71
C LEU A 146 -1.68 -3.90 -9.04
N THR A 147 -1.47 -5.22 -9.06
CA THR A 147 -1.30 -5.99 -10.31
C THR A 147 -2.33 -7.09 -10.50
N MET A 148 -2.96 -7.55 -9.43
CA MET A 148 -3.95 -8.61 -9.47
C MET A 148 -5.34 -8.02 -9.37
N THR A 149 -6.25 -8.49 -10.21
CA THR A 149 -7.68 -8.23 -10.03
C THR A 149 -8.16 -8.99 -8.81
N ALA A 150 -8.64 -8.29 -7.78
CA ALA A 150 -9.40 -8.95 -6.72
C ALA A 150 -10.60 -9.67 -7.36
N ASN A 151 -10.78 -10.95 -7.07
CA ASN A 151 -12.02 -11.64 -7.41
C ASN A 151 -13.13 -10.95 -6.62
N SER A 152 -13.86 -10.05 -7.27
CA SER A 152 -15.04 -9.42 -6.69
C SER A 152 -16.15 -10.47 -6.62
N SER A 153 -16.22 -11.20 -5.49
CA SER A 153 -17.45 -11.90 -5.12
C SER A 153 -18.48 -10.89 -4.60
N SER A 154 -18.90 -9.97 -5.47
CA SER A 154 -20.14 -9.19 -5.30
C SER A 154 -21.28 -9.70 -6.17
N ALA A 155 -21.13 -10.84 -6.84
CA ALA A 155 -22.25 -11.65 -7.29
C ALA A 155 -22.50 -12.73 -6.23
N ARG A 156 -23.61 -12.64 -5.49
CA ARG A 156 -24.16 -13.81 -4.79
C ARG A 156 -24.26 -14.93 -5.82
N PRO A 157 -23.59 -16.09 -5.66
CA PRO A 157 -24.02 -17.27 -6.40
C PRO A 157 -25.47 -17.49 -5.99
N SER A 158 -26.39 -17.39 -6.95
CA SER A 158 -27.75 -17.89 -6.75
C SER A 158 -27.63 -19.29 -6.19
N ALA A 159 -28.27 -19.54 -5.05
CA ALA A 159 -28.42 -20.87 -4.51
C ALA A 159 -29.27 -21.69 -5.48
N ASP A 160 -28.62 -22.29 -6.47
CA ASP A 160 -29.17 -23.39 -7.24
C ASP A 160 -28.01 -24.22 -7.79
N CYS A 161 -27.35 -24.94 -6.89
CA CYS A 161 -26.46 -26.03 -7.26
C CYS A 161 -27.31 -27.30 -7.29
N SER A 162 -28.01 -27.51 -8.41
CA SER A 162 -28.60 -28.80 -8.72
C SER A 162 -27.48 -29.85 -8.79
N LYS A 163 -27.66 -30.90 -7.99
CA LYS A 163 -26.84 -32.09 -7.86
C LYS A 163 -26.41 -32.65 -9.21
N GLU A 164 -25.12 -32.96 -9.36
CA GLU A 164 -24.60 -34.15 -10.06
C GLU A 164 -23.07 -34.18 -9.97
N PHE A 165 -22.53 -34.76 -8.89
CA PHE A 165 -21.15 -35.23 -8.87
C PHE A 165 -21.15 -36.74 -9.05
N GLY A 166 -20.93 -37.19 -10.28
CA GLY A 166 -20.54 -38.56 -10.58
C GLY A 166 -19.08 -38.77 -10.15
N ASN A 167 -18.88 -39.63 -9.16
CA ASN A 167 -17.55 -40.09 -8.75
C ASN A 167 -16.94 -40.99 -9.84
N HIS A 168 -15.91 -40.50 -10.54
CA HIS A 168 -15.00 -41.35 -11.30
C HIS A 168 -13.62 -41.33 -10.64
N ILE A 169 -13.46 -42.17 -9.61
CA ILE A 169 -12.15 -42.65 -9.16
C ILE A 169 -12.02 -44.06 -9.71
N THR A 170 -11.20 -44.22 -10.75
CA THR A 170 -10.82 -45.54 -11.28
C THR A 170 -9.71 -46.11 -10.39
N PRO A 171 -9.84 -47.32 -9.83
CA PRO A 171 -8.75 -47.93 -9.07
C PRO A 171 -7.75 -48.57 -10.04
N THR A 172 -6.51 -48.06 -10.04
CA THR A 172 -5.38 -48.75 -10.68
C THR A 172 -4.98 -49.92 -9.79
N LEU A 173 -5.27 -51.14 -10.25
CA LEU A 173 -4.79 -52.39 -9.66
C LEU A 173 -3.28 -52.50 -9.89
N ALA A 174 -2.51 -52.67 -8.80
CA ALA A 174 -1.15 -53.20 -8.86
C ALA A 174 -1.23 -54.72 -8.71
N THR A 175 -0.75 -55.44 -9.73
CA THR A 175 -0.46 -56.88 -9.65
C THR A 175 1.02 -57.06 -9.32
N GLU A 176 1.28 -58.09 -8.52
CA GLU A 176 2.53 -58.59 -7.91
C GLU A 176 3.89 -58.20 -8.54
#